data_AF-F9RYU6-F1
#
_entry.id   AF-F9RYU6-F1
#
_cell.length_a   1.000
_cell.length_b   1.000
_cell.length_c   1.000
_cell.angle_alpha   90.00
_cell.angle_beta   90.00
_cell.angle_gamma   90.00
#
_symmetry.space_group_name_H-M   'P 1'
#
loop_
_entity.id
_entity.type
_entity.pdbx_description
1 polymer ?
#
loop_
_entity_poly.entity_id
_entity_poly.type
_entity_poly.pdbx_seq_one_letter_code
_entity_poly.pdbx_strand_id
1 'polypeptide(L)'
;MYKLLCGLTALASGLLMFTGYVIVFSADWYVSYSTDILISLFGLLPSSVETWLANAAFFDIQFVFSLIQALVLSAIFAMLFGLFLALFKGLVAYVHFAILGVFSGFIYLVAPALLAFINSGALSGSAFNPLFTHSLITVLVWYLPLVVTIFVTANIKRRQYAQVERSWFH
;
A
#
# COMPACT_ATOMS: atom_id res chain seq x y z
N MET A 1 -25.64 11.06 -17.14
CA MET A 1 -25.23 9.63 -17.17
C MET A 1 -23.74 9.45 -17.42
N TYR A 2 -23.13 10.08 -18.45
CA TYR A 2 -21.70 9.96 -18.77
C TYR A 2 -20.73 10.22 -17.59
N LYS A 3 -20.91 11.33 -16.85
CA LYS A 3 -20.06 11.67 -15.68
C LYS A 3 -20.09 10.61 -14.57
N LEU A 4 -21.25 9.98 -14.38
CA LEU A 4 -21.45 8.94 -13.37
C LEU A 4 -20.81 7.62 -13.79
N LEU A 5 -20.92 7.27 -15.08
CA LEU A 5 -20.18 6.16 -15.68
C LEU A 5 -18.66 6.35 -15.56
N CYS A 6 -18.12 7.54 -15.87
CA CYS A 6 -16.70 7.82 -15.70
C CYS A 6 -16.23 7.71 -14.23
N GLY A 7 -17.06 8.18 -13.29
CA GLY A 7 -16.80 8.02 -11.85
C GLY A 7 -16.78 6.55 -11.43
N LEU A 8 -17.74 5.75 -11.88
CA LEU A 8 -17.80 4.31 -11.61
C LEU A 8 -16.60 3.57 -12.21
N THR A 9 -16.20 3.88 -13.45
CA THR A 9 -15.00 3.27 -14.05
C THR A 9 -13.73 3.65 -13.31
N ALA A 10 -13.62 4.89 -12.82
CA ALA A 10 -12.51 5.32 -11.99
C ALA A 10 -12.48 4.54 -10.65
N LEU A 11 -13.64 4.38 -10.01
CA LEU A 11 -13.77 3.60 -8.79
C LEU A 11 -13.39 2.12 -9.01
N ALA A 12 -13.90 1.51 -10.07
CA ALA A 12 -13.55 0.15 -10.45
C ALA A 12 -12.05 -0.01 -10.72
N SER A 13 -11.41 0.96 -11.38
CA SER A 13 -9.96 0.93 -11.61
C SER A 13 -9.15 1.00 -10.31
N GLY A 14 -9.62 1.77 -9.32
CA GLY A 14 -9.02 1.81 -7.99
C GLY A 14 -9.13 0.47 -7.25
N LEU A 15 -10.32 -0.12 -7.27
CA LEU A 15 -10.53 -1.46 -6.69
C LEU A 15 -9.66 -2.52 -7.40
N LEU A 16 -9.60 -2.50 -8.73
CA LEU A 16 -8.77 -3.43 -9.49
C LEU A 16 -7.28 -3.28 -9.16
N MET A 17 -6.79 -2.05 -8.96
CA MET A 17 -5.40 -1.84 -8.52
C MET A 17 -5.15 -2.41 -7.13
N PHE A 18 -6.08 -2.19 -6.19
CA PHE A 18 -5.96 -2.76 -4.85
C PHE A 18 -5.99 -4.28 -4.88
N THR A 19 -6.97 -4.88 -5.57
CA THR A 19 -7.09 -6.33 -5.71
C THR A 19 -5.87 -6.93 -6.41
N GLY A 20 -5.38 -6.31 -7.49
CA GLY A 20 -4.17 -6.75 -8.18
C GLY A 20 -2.95 -6.74 -7.26
N TYR A 21 -2.81 -5.69 -6.43
CA TYR A 21 -1.74 -5.62 -5.43
C TYR A 21 -1.85 -6.76 -4.42
N VAL A 22 -3.04 -6.99 -3.85
CA VAL A 22 -3.28 -8.05 -2.87
C VAL A 22 -2.89 -9.41 -3.46
N ILE A 23 -3.34 -9.70 -4.69
CA ILE A 23 -3.04 -10.96 -5.38
C ILE A 23 -1.52 -11.15 -5.51
N VAL A 24 -0.80 -10.15 -6.02
CA VAL A 24 0.66 -10.25 -6.21
C VAL A 24 1.39 -10.36 -4.89
N PHE A 25 1.00 -9.56 -3.89
CA PHE A 25 1.62 -9.58 -2.58
C PHE A 25 1.43 -10.92 -1.86
N SER A 26 0.29 -11.58 -2.07
CA SER A 26 0.00 -12.92 -1.54
C SER A 26 0.56 -14.06 -2.37
N ALA A 27 1.17 -13.78 -3.53
CA ALA A 27 1.60 -14.84 -4.44
C ALA A 27 2.94 -15.44 -3.99
N ASP A 28 2.99 -16.77 -3.88
CA ASP A 28 4.16 -17.51 -3.41
C ASP A 28 5.43 -17.18 -4.18
N TRP A 29 5.32 -16.99 -5.50
CA TRP A 29 6.46 -16.64 -6.34
C TRP A 29 7.05 -15.28 -5.96
N TYR A 30 6.21 -14.29 -5.63
CA TYR A 30 6.66 -12.94 -5.29
C TYR A 30 7.32 -12.94 -3.92
N VAL A 31 6.66 -13.57 -2.93
CA VAL A 31 7.17 -13.67 -1.56
C VAL A 31 8.49 -14.43 -1.54
N SER A 32 8.58 -15.58 -2.21
CA SER A 32 9.81 -16.39 -2.22
C SER A 32 10.95 -15.65 -2.90
N TYR A 33 10.73 -15.15 -4.13
CA TYR A 33 11.76 -14.45 -4.90
C TYR A 33 12.27 -13.19 -4.21
N SER A 34 11.36 -12.37 -3.67
CA SER A 34 11.75 -11.15 -2.97
C SER A 34 12.44 -11.44 -1.63
N THR A 35 12.06 -12.51 -0.94
CA THR A 35 12.76 -12.96 0.27
C THR A 35 14.18 -13.42 -0.04
N ASP A 36 14.38 -14.21 -1.10
CA ASP A 36 15.71 -14.67 -1.52
C ASP A 36 16.62 -13.50 -1.88
N ILE A 37 16.09 -12.49 -2.58
CA ILE A 37 16.83 -11.26 -2.86
C ILE A 37 17.20 -10.54 -1.56
N LEU A 38 16.26 -10.35 -0.64
CA LEU A 38 16.53 -9.68 0.62
C LEU A 38 17.59 -10.43 1.41
N ILE A 39 17.49 -11.76 1.54
CA ILE A 39 18.51 -12.58 2.21
C ILE A 39 19.88 -12.39 1.54
N SER A 40 19.95 -12.40 0.21
CA SER A 40 21.20 -12.20 -0.51
C SER A 40 21.81 -10.81 -0.25
N LEU A 41 20.98 -9.75 -0.20
CA LEU A 41 21.41 -8.39 0.11
C LEU A 41 21.87 -8.25 1.56
N PHE A 42 21.18 -8.92 2.49
CA PHE A 42 21.59 -8.96 3.90
C PHE A 42 22.90 -9.72 4.08
N GLY A 43 23.13 -10.79 3.31
CA GLY A 43 24.39 -11.54 3.31
C GLY A 43 25.61 -10.76 2.79
N LEU A 44 25.40 -9.60 2.17
CA LEU A 44 26.47 -8.68 1.75
C LEU A 44 26.86 -7.68 2.86
N LEU A 45 26.12 -7.64 3.97
CA LEU A 45 26.43 -6.73 5.08
C LEU A 45 27.68 -7.22 5.84
N PRO A 46 28.51 -6.30 6.36
CA PRO A 46 29.58 -6.66 7.29
C PRO A 46 29.01 -7.40 8.50
N SER A 47 29.72 -8.43 8.99
CA SER A 47 29.31 -9.26 10.13
C SER A 47 29.03 -8.49 11.44
N SER A 48 29.55 -7.26 11.57
CA SER A 48 29.23 -6.34 12.66
C SER A 48 27.78 -5.81 12.63
N VAL A 49 27.15 -5.75 11.46
CA VAL A 49 25.75 -5.33 11.30
C VAL A 49 24.80 -6.50 11.53
N GLU A 50 25.18 -7.70 11.09
CA GLU A 50 24.44 -8.94 11.31
C GLU A 50 24.29 -9.26 12.80
N THR A 51 25.37 -9.12 13.56
CA THR A 51 25.37 -9.28 15.03
C THR A 51 24.55 -8.21 15.75
N TRP A 52 24.47 -6.99 15.22
CA TRP A 52 23.61 -5.93 15.78
C TRP A 52 22.12 -6.21 15.53
N LEU A 53 21.77 -6.68 14.32
CA LEU A 53 20.42 -7.12 13.96
C LEU A 53 19.96 -8.33 14.78
N ALA A 54 20.82 -9.33 14.97
CA ALA A 54 20.51 -10.52 15.75
C ALA A 54 20.27 -10.23 17.25
N ASN A 55 20.90 -9.18 17.77
CA ASN A 55 20.76 -8.76 19.18
C ASN A 55 19.67 -7.69 19.39
N ALA A 56 19.11 -7.14 18.31
CA ALA A 56 18.00 -6.19 18.38
C ALA A 56 16.69 -6.94 18.66
N ALA A 57 16.49 -7.36 19.92
CA ALA A 57 15.31 -8.08 20.40
C ALA A 57 13.95 -7.37 20.20
N PHE A 58 13.94 -6.18 19.58
CA PHE A 58 12.76 -5.34 19.37
C PHE A 58 12.14 -5.43 17.96
N PHE A 59 12.85 -5.98 16.97
CA PHE A 59 12.37 -6.02 15.58
C PHE A 59 12.44 -7.42 15.00
N ASP A 60 11.26 -8.02 14.76
CA ASP A 60 11.17 -9.25 13.97
C ASP A 60 11.62 -8.96 12.53
N ILE A 61 12.68 -9.63 12.10
CA ILE A 61 13.29 -9.44 10.78
C ILE A 61 12.31 -9.79 9.65
N GLN A 62 11.37 -10.71 9.90
CA GLN A 62 10.31 -11.06 8.95
C GLN A 62 9.37 -9.88 8.70
N PHE A 63 9.14 -9.07 9.74
CA PHE A 63 8.32 -7.87 9.66
C PHE A 63 8.99 -6.80 8.81
N VAL A 64 10.31 -6.63 8.97
CA VAL A 64 11.12 -5.71 8.16
C VAL A 64 11.12 -6.16 6.70
N PHE A 65 11.29 -7.46 6.43
CA PHE A 65 11.27 -7.99 5.06
C PHE A 65 9.90 -7.77 4.42
N SER A 66 8.81 -8.07 5.14
CA SER A 66 7.44 -7.83 4.68
C SER A 66 7.19 -6.35 4.35
N LEU A 67 7.70 -5.44 5.18
CA LEU A 67 7.59 -4.00 4.94
C LEU A 67 8.36 -3.57 3.69
N ILE A 68 9.59 -4.05 3.50
CA ILE A 68 10.38 -3.74 2.29
C ILE A 68 9.67 -4.28 1.04
N GLN A 69 9.18 -5.53 1.09
CA GLN A 69 8.39 -6.13 0.01
C GLN A 69 7.15 -5.29 -0.31
N ALA A 70 6.42 -4.83 0.71
CA ALA A 70 5.22 -4.02 0.53
C ALA A 70 5.57 -2.65 -0.08
N LEU A 71 6.65 -2.00 0.37
CA LEU A 71 7.12 -0.73 -0.16
C LEU A 71 7.52 -0.82 -1.63
N VAL A 72 8.30 -1.84 -2.00
CA VAL A 72 8.75 -2.05 -3.38
C VAL A 72 7.56 -2.32 -4.29
N LEU A 73 6.66 -3.23 -3.89
CA LEU A 73 5.47 -3.53 -4.70
C LEU A 73 4.54 -2.32 -4.81
N SER A 74 4.38 -1.55 -3.74
CA SER A 74 3.59 -0.33 -3.73
C SER A 74 4.15 0.71 -4.70
N ALA A 75 5.47 0.86 -4.75
CA ALA A 75 6.13 1.74 -5.73
C ALA A 75 5.85 1.29 -7.17
N ILE A 76 5.93 -0.01 -7.46
CA ILE A 76 5.61 -0.57 -8.79
C ILE A 76 4.15 -0.27 -9.16
N PHE A 77 3.20 -0.57 -8.27
CA PHE A 77 1.79 -0.30 -8.51
C PHE A 77 1.48 1.19 -8.65
N ALA A 78 2.16 2.05 -7.88
CA ALA A 78 2.04 3.50 -8.01
C ALA A 78 2.57 4.00 -9.37
N MET A 79 3.68 3.43 -9.87
CA MET A 79 4.16 3.73 -11.23
C MET A 79 3.16 3.29 -12.30
N LEU A 80 2.62 2.07 -12.19
CA LEU A 80 1.60 1.56 -13.11
C LEU A 80 0.34 2.43 -13.08
N PHE A 81 -0.11 2.83 -11.90
CA PHE A 81 -1.25 3.74 -11.74
C PHE A 81 -0.96 5.13 -12.32
N GLY A 82 0.24 5.67 -12.08
CA GLY A 82 0.70 6.94 -12.65
C GLY A 82 0.76 6.93 -14.18
N LEU A 83 1.20 5.81 -14.77
CA LEU A 83 1.18 5.57 -16.22
C LEU A 83 -0.26 5.48 -16.74
N PHE A 84 -1.11 4.73 -16.05
CA PHE A 84 -2.54 4.60 -16.39
C PHE A 84 -3.23 5.97 -16.41
N LEU A 85 -2.99 6.82 -15.40
CA LEU A 85 -3.51 8.20 -15.38
C LEU A 85 -2.94 9.08 -16.50
N ALA A 86 -1.70 8.84 -16.92
CA ALA A 86 -1.09 9.59 -18.02
C ALA A 86 -1.71 9.22 -19.38
N LEU A 87 -2.03 7.93 -19.58
CA LEU A 87 -2.71 7.42 -20.78
C LEU A 87 -4.17 7.89 -20.84
N PHE A 88 -4.87 7.84 -19.71
CA PHE A 88 -6.28 8.22 -19.62
C PHE A 88 -6.45 9.58 -18.94
N LYS A 89 -6.06 10.66 -19.63
CA LYS A 89 -6.13 12.04 -19.09
C LYS A 89 -7.52 12.42 -18.55
N GLY A 90 -8.59 11.94 -19.19
CA GLY A 90 -9.97 12.16 -18.73
C GLY A 90 -10.28 11.53 -17.35
N LEU A 91 -9.53 10.49 -16.96
CA LEU A 91 -9.67 9.85 -15.65
C LEU A 91 -9.09 10.71 -14.52
N VAL A 92 -8.14 11.61 -14.82
CA VAL A 92 -7.52 12.50 -13.83
C VAL A 92 -8.57 13.42 -13.18
N ALA A 93 -9.59 13.84 -13.95
CA ALA A 93 -10.72 14.62 -13.43
C ALA A 93 -11.54 13.86 -12.36
N TYR A 94 -11.56 12.52 -12.44
CA TYR A 94 -12.31 11.62 -11.55
C TYR A 94 -11.39 10.81 -10.62
N VAL A 95 -10.12 11.21 -10.46
CA VAL A 95 -9.12 10.43 -9.72
C VAL A 95 -9.49 10.16 -8.25
N HIS A 96 -10.30 11.03 -7.64
CA HIS A 96 -10.82 10.82 -6.27
C HIS A 96 -11.65 9.55 -6.17
N PHE A 97 -12.39 9.17 -7.21
CA PHE A 97 -13.13 7.91 -7.22
C PHE A 97 -12.19 6.71 -7.27
N ALA A 98 -11.07 6.80 -7.99
CA ALA A 98 -10.04 5.76 -7.96
C ALA A 98 -9.36 5.65 -6.59
N ILE A 99 -9.04 6.78 -5.95
CA ILE A 99 -8.55 6.80 -4.56
C ILE A 99 -9.58 6.16 -3.62
N LEU A 100 -10.86 6.51 -3.76
CA LEU A 100 -11.93 5.91 -2.97
C LEU A 100 -12.03 4.40 -3.21
N GLY A 101 -11.89 3.93 -4.45
CA GLY A 101 -11.85 2.50 -4.75
C GLY A 101 -10.71 1.77 -4.02
N VAL A 102 -9.49 2.32 -4.07
CA VAL A 102 -8.34 1.77 -3.33
C VAL A 102 -8.59 1.79 -1.82
N PHE A 103 -9.14 2.89 -1.30
CA PHE A 103 -9.45 3.04 0.11
C PHE A 103 -10.55 2.08 0.57
N SER A 104 -11.58 1.84 -0.24
CA SER A 104 -12.63 0.86 0.05
C SER A 104 -12.06 -0.56 0.14
N GLY A 105 -11.16 -0.93 -0.78
CA GLY A 105 -10.45 -2.22 -0.70
C GLY A 105 -9.58 -2.33 0.55
N PHE A 106 -8.87 -1.26 0.90
CA PHE A 106 -8.07 -1.20 2.12
C PHE A 106 -8.91 -1.36 3.40
N ILE A 107 -10.01 -0.60 3.51
CA ILE A 107 -10.92 -0.69 4.66
C ILE A 107 -11.53 -2.08 4.78
N TYR A 108 -11.84 -2.75 3.66
CA TYR A 108 -12.34 -4.11 3.68
C TYR A 108 -11.39 -5.09 4.39
N LEU A 109 -10.07 -4.91 4.23
CA LEU A 109 -9.06 -5.75 4.90
C LEU A 109 -8.69 -5.27 6.31
N VAL A 110 -8.70 -3.96 6.56
CA VAL A 110 -8.33 -3.38 7.87
C VAL A 110 -9.45 -3.46 8.88
N ALA A 111 -10.71 -3.28 8.48
CA ALA A 111 -11.83 -3.21 9.42
C ALA A 111 -11.97 -4.46 10.31
N PRO A 112 -11.83 -5.70 9.81
CA PRO A 112 -11.86 -6.88 10.66
C PRO A 112 -10.74 -6.90 11.71
N ALA A 113 -9.50 -6.55 11.31
CA ALA A 113 -8.36 -6.50 12.22
C ALA A 113 -8.51 -5.39 13.26
N LEU A 114 -9.06 -4.24 12.87
CA LEU A 114 -9.35 -3.13 13.77
C LEU A 114 -10.44 -3.49 14.78
N LEU A 115 -11.53 -4.16 14.35
CA LEU A 115 -12.58 -4.64 15.24
C LEU A 115 -12.04 -5.67 16.24
N ALA A 116 -11.20 -6.60 15.79
CA ALA A 116 -10.56 -7.57 16.69
C ALA A 116 -9.67 -6.88 17.73
N PHE A 117 -8.91 -5.85 17.31
CA PHE A 117 -8.08 -5.04 18.20
C PHE A 117 -8.90 -4.23 19.23
N ILE A 118 -10.04 -3.66 18.82
CA ILE A 118 -10.94 -2.95 19.73
C ILE A 118 -11.55 -3.95 20.74
N ASN A 119 -12.04 -5.09 20.25
CA ASN A 119 -12.67 -6.12 21.07
C ASN A 119 -11.70 -6.80 22.04
N SER A 120 -10.38 -6.75 21.80
CA SER A 120 -9.39 -7.31 22.71
C SER A 120 -9.12 -6.44 23.95
N GLY A 121 -9.83 -5.31 24.12
CA GLY A 121 -9.64 -4.42 25.27
C GLY A 121 -8.31 -3.66 25.25
N ALA A 122 -7.64 -3.57 24.09
CA ALA A 122 -6.38 -2.84 23.96
C ALA A 122 -6.55 -1.33 24.25
N LEU A 123 -7.74 -0.79 24.01
CA LEU A 123 -8.09 0.61 24.30
C LEU A 123 -8.52 0.84 25.76
N SER A 124 -8.84 -0.21 26.52
CA SER A 124 -9.32 -0.12 27.91
C SER A 124 -8.21 -0.22 28.95
N GLY A 125 -6.94 -0.23 28.55
CA GLY A 125 -5.78 -0.30 29.47
C GLY A 125 -5.61 -1.66 30.17
N SER A 126 -6.47 -2.64 29.88
CA SER A 126 -6.34 -4.02 30.32
C SER A 126 -5.27 -4.76 29.51
N ALA A 127 -4.54 -5.67 30.17
CA ALA A 127 -3.34 -6.37 29.71
C ALA A 127 -3.20 -6.48 28.17
N PHE A 128 -2.13 -5.85 27.68
CA PHE A 128 -1.73 -5.81 26.28
C PHE A 128 -1.62 -7.23 25.72
N ASN A 129 -2.50 -7.62 24.79
CA ASN A 129 -2.39 -8.91 24.12
C ASN A 129 -1.63 -8.73 22.79
N PRO A 130 -0.35 -9.13 22.72
CA PRO A 130 0.51 -8.87 21.57
C PRO A 130 -0.01 -9.52 20.28
N LEU A 131 -0.80 -10.61 20.37
CA LEU A 131 -1.35 -11.30 19.20
C LEU A 131 -2.33 -10.45 18.39
N PHE A 132 -3.17 -9.64 19.06
CA PHE A 132 -4.16 -8.80 18.39
C PHE A 132 -3.54 -7.51 17.84
N THR A 133 -2.56 -6.95 18.54
CA THR A 133 -1.77 -5.81 18.04
C THR A 133 -0.95 -6.22 16.81
N HIS A 134 -0.35 -7.41 16.83
CA HIS A 134 0.44 -7.92 15.72
C HIS A 134 -0.38 -8.06 14.43
N SER A 135 -1.62 -8.55 14.53
CA SER A 135 -2.51 -8.68 13.37
C SER A 135 -2.83 -7.33 12.71
N LEU A 136 -3.22 -6.32 13.49
CA LEU A 136 -3.50 -4.98 12.95
C LEU A 136 -2.25 -4.34 12.33
N ILE A 137 -1.11 -4.40 13.01
CA ILE A 137 0.14 -3.84 12.48
C ILE A 137 0.55 -4.59 11.19
N THR A 138 0.38 -5.91 11.13
CA THR A 138 0.69 -6.70 9.92
C THR A 138 -0.13 -6.23 8.73
N VAL A 139 -1.45 -6.10 8.89
CA VAL A 139 -2.35 -5.61 7.82
C VAL A 139 -1.98 -4.19 7.40
N LEU A 140 -1.63 -3.32 8.36
CA LEU A 140 -1.17 -1.96 8.05
C LEU A 140 0.14 -1.98 7.26
N VAL A 141 1.12 -2.78 7.65
CA VAL A 141 2.40 -2.91 6.93
C VAL A 141 2.19 -3.40 5.51
N TRP A 142 1.29 -4.35 5.31
CA TRP A 142 1.06 -4.94 3.99
C TRP A 142 0.33 -4.00 3.03
N TYR A 143 -0.62 -3.19 3.50
CA TYR A 143 -1.53 -2.47 2.58
C TYR A 143 -1.45 -0.95 2.68
N LEU A 144 -1.04 -0.37 3.81
CA LEU A 144 -0.95 1.08 3.98
C LEU A 144 0.03 1.74 2.99
N PRO A 145 1.23 1.16 2.71
CA PRO A 145 2.16 1.75 1.75
C PRO A 145 1.53 1.95 0.35
N LEU A 146 0.69 1.01 -0.11
CA LEU A 146 -0.01 1.13 -1.39
C LEU A 146 -0.98 2.31 -1.37
N VAL A 147 -1.81 2.42 -0.34
CA VAL A 147 -2.81 3.50 -0.23
C VAL A 147 -2.11 4.86 -0.26
N VAL A 148 -1.02 5.01 0.50
CA VAL A 148 -0.25 6.25 0.57
C VAL A 148 0.38 6.58 -0.79
N THR A 149 1.04 5.62 -1.43
CA THR A 149 1.72 5.84 -2.71
C THR A 149 0.75 6.16 -3.86
N ILE A 150 -0.41 5.49 -3.91
CA ILE A 150 -1.49 5.81 -4.85
C ILE A 150 -2.06 7.20 -4.59
N PHE A 151 -2.32 7.55 -3.32
CA PHE A 151 -2.83 8.87 -2.96
C PHE A 151 -1.85 9.98 -3.38
N VAL A 152 -0.57 9.83 -3.09
CA VAL A 152 0.48 10.78 -3.50
C VAL A 152 0.53 10.90 -5.02
N THR A 153 0.59 9.77 -5.73
CA THR A 153 0.67 9.74 -7.20
C THR A 153 -0.55 10.41 -7.85
N ALA A 154 -1.76 10.11 -7.36
CA ALA A 154 -3.00 10.72 -7.82
C ALA A 154 -2.97 12.25 -7.65
N ASN A 155 -2.54 12.74 -6.49
CA ASN A 155 -2.47 14.16 -6.20
C ASN A 155 -1.43 14.89 -7.06
N ILE A 156 -0.25 14.27 -7.27
CA ILE A 156 0.77 14.82 -8.17
C ILE A 156 0.22 14.95 -9.60
N LYS A 157 -0.40 13.89 -10.13
CA LYS A 157 -0.99 13.91 -11.48
C LYS A 157 -2.12 14.91 -11.62
N ARG A 158 -2.99 15.03 -10.62
CA ARG A 158 -4.05 16.03 -10.60
C ARG A 158 -3.50 17.46 -10.61
N ARG A 159 -2.45 17.74 -9.83
CA ARG A 159 -1.79 19.06 -9.83
C ARG A 159 -1.17 19.38 -11.18
N GLN A 160 -0.47 18.42 -11.79
CA GLN A 160 0.11 18.58 -13.13
C GLN A 160 -0.97 18.88 -14.19
N TYR A 161 -2.08 18.13 -14.15
CA TYR A 161 -3.21 18.34 -15.06
C TYR A 161 -3.83 19.73 -14.92
N ALA A 162 -4.08 20.18 -13.68
CA ALA A 162 -4.62 21.52 -13.41
C ALA A 162 -3.67 22.67 -13.83
N GLN A 163 -2.35 22.47 -13.75
CA GLN A 163 -1.38 23.45 -14.24
C GLN A 163 -1.40 23.54 -15.77
N VAL A 164 -1.48 22.40 -16.46
CA VAL A 164 -1.62 22.38 -17.91
C VAL A 164 -2.90 23.09 -18.33
N GLU A 165 -4.06 22.80 -17.76
CA GLU A 165 -5.30 23.52 -18.12
C GLU A 165 -5.18 25.04 -17.93
N ARG A 166 -4.57 25.53 -16.84
CA ARG A 166 -4.38 26.97 -16.62
C ARG A 166 -3.47 27.64 -17.65
N SER A 167 -2.45 26.93 -18.14
CA SER A 167 -1.52 27.47 -19.15
C SER A 167 -2.17 27.70 -20.52
N TRP A 168 -3.34 27.12 -20.80
CA TRP A 168 -4.07 27.34 -22.05
C TRP A 168 -4.92 28.62 -22.03
N PHE A 169 -5.09 29.25 -20.86
CA PHE A 169 -5.86 30.48 -20.68
C PHE A 169 -4.99 31.74 -20.51
N HIS A 170 -3.67 31.62 -20.74
CA HIS A 170 -2.70 32.70 -20.76
C HIS A 170 -2.04 32.78 -22.13
#